data_AF-A0ABD1E9B1-F1
#
_entry.id   AF-A0ABD1E9B1-F1
#
_cell.length_a   1.000
_cell.length_b   1.000
_cell.length_c   1.000
_cell.angle_alpha   90.00
_cell.angle_beta   90.00
_cell.angle_gamma   90.00
#
_symmetry.space_group_name_H-M   'P 1'
#
loop_
_entity.id
_entity.type
_entity.pdbx_description
1 polymer ?
#
loop_
_entity_poly.entity_id
_entity_poly.type
_entity_poly.pdbx_seq_one_letter_code
_entity_poly.pdbx_strand_id
1 'polypeptide(L)'
;MSEIEFENDYIDEMGKNVLNPCNLTKSIRNNQQDQITNIKKGNIWQEIVDEYNKDRQELNDYLTKRDSLNGQVTIAQLPLIKDLNESLFPFLCEALIAMLEKVSDEHSYFRQKSTFQGLDFISEYMYNSNPKHPERKAQWTYIFDMEWAEEHLRKLNKNLNSSML
;
A
#
# COMPACT_ATOMS: atom_id res chain seq x y z
N MET A 1 -29.35 3.31 -8.81
CA MET A 1 -30.01 2.48 -7.78
C MET A 1 -29.40 1.10 -7.84
N SER A 2 -28.51 0.80 -6.90
CA SER A 2 -28.27 -0.54 -6.34
C SER A 2 -27.15 -0.39 -5.31
N GLU A 3 -27.56 -0.25 -4.06
CA GLU A 3 -26.73 -0.23 -2.86
C GLU A 3 -26.05 -1.60 -2.68
N ILE A 4 -24.78 -1.59 -2.25
CA ILE A 4 -24.09 -2.81 -1.81
C ILE A 4 -24.31 -2.89 -0.29
N GLU A 5 -25.14 -3.84 0.10
CA GLU A 5 -25.37 -4.25 1.48
C GLU A 5 -24.11 -4.95 2.02
N PHE A 6 -23.53 -4.41 3.09
CA PHE A 6 -22.54 -5.12 3.90
C PHE A 6 -23.28 -5.75 5.09
N GLU A 7 -23.46 -7.07 5.04
CA GLU A 7 -23.87 -7.91 6.17
C GLU A 7 -22.83 -7.81 7.30
N ASN A 8 -23.21 -7.19 8.41
CA ASN A 8 -22.53 -7.27 9.69
C ASN A 8 -23.36 -8.15 10.62
N ASP A 9 -23.25 -9.46 10.44
CA ASP A 9 -23.74 -10.46 11.39
C ASP A 9 -22.61 -10.84 12.34
N TYR A 10 -22.57 -10.21 13.53
CA TYR A 10 -22.27 -10.85 14.82
C TYR A 10 -22.23 -9.81 15.96
N ILE A 11 -23.25 -9.80 16.81
CA ILE A 11 -23.18 -10.18 18.24
C ILE A 11 -24.53 -9.82 18.88
N ASP A 12 -25.19 -10.88 19.32
CA ASP A 12 -26.46 -10.94 20.01
C ASP A 12 -26.52 -10.16 21.32
N GLU A 13 -27.70 -9.59 21.51
CA GLU A 13 -28.54 -9.63 22.71
C GLU A 13 -27.89 -9.89 24.06
N MET A 14 -27.93 -8.87 24.92
CA MET A 14 -28.31 -9.06 26.32
C MET A 14 -28.99 -7.79 26.87
N GLY A 15 -30.30 -7.87 27.10
CA GLY A 15 -30.92 -7.32 28.31
C GLY A 15 -31.42 -5.88 28.29
N LYS A 16 -32.45 -5.59 27.48
CA LYS A 16 -33.41 -4.53 27.83
C LYS A 16 -34.41 -5.09 28.85
N ASN A 17 -34.31 -4.68 30.11
CA ASN A 17 -35.44 -4.69 31.03
C ASN A 17 -35.43 -3.45 31.92
N VAL A 18 -36.32 -2.51 31.55
CA VAL A 18 -37.21 -1.70 32.39
C VAL A 18 -36.63 -1.14 33.70
N LEU A 19 -36.50 0.19 33.77
CA LEU A 19 -37.18 1.05 34.76
C LEU A 19 -36.74 2.51 34.57
N ASN A 20 -37.66 3.35 34.12
CA ASN A 20 -37.62 4.79 34.35
C ASN A 20 -38.47 5.04 35.60
N PRO A 21 -37.85 5.45 36.71
CA PRO A 21 -38.35 6.69 37.32
C PRO A 21 -37.23 7.43 38.07
N CYS A 22 -37.03 8.72 37.77
CA CYS A 22 -36.91 9.79 38.77
C CYS A 22 -36.34 11.08 38.17
N ASN A 23 -37.24 11.88 37.60
CA ASN A 23 -37.17 13.33 37.73
C ASN A 23 -37.47 13.73 39.18
N LEU A 24 -36.61 13.41 40.14
CA LEU A 24 -36.80 13.84 41.54
C LEU A 24 -35.54 13.68 42.40
N THR A 25 -34.44 14.30 41.99
CA THR A 25 -33.40 14.80 42.91
C THR A 25 -32.67 15.99 42.29
N LYS A 26 -33.44 17.00 41.86
CA LYS A 26 -32.91 18.34 41.49
C LYS A 26 -32.43 19.18 42.68
N SER A 27 -32.19 18.59 43.86
CA SER A 27 -31.98 19.40 45.07
C SER A 27 -30.83 19.01 45.99
N ILE A 28 -29.98 18.03 45.64
CA ILE A 28 -28.82 17.63 46.48
C ILE A 28 -27.49 17.60 45.70
N ARG A 29 -27.48 17.87 44.39
CA ARG A 29 -26.28 17.83 43.56
C ARG A 29 -25.60 19.20 43.35
N ASN A 30 -25.81 20.15 44.26
CA ASN A 30 -25.24 21.50 44.17
C ASN A 30 -24.00 21.73 45.06
N ASN A 31 -23.34 20.68 45.56
CA ASN A 31 -22.13 20.85 46.40
C ASN A 31 -20.99 19.86 46.08
N GLN A 32 -20.95 19.30 44.87
CA GLN A 32 -19.78 18.58 44.35
C GLN A 32 -19.34 19.05 42.96
N GLN A 33 -19.78 20.25 42.55
CA GLN A 33 -19.46 20.79 41.22
C GLN A 33 -18.16 21.63 41.20
N ASP A 34 -17.46 21.80 42.33
CA ASP A 34 -16.34 22.75 42.42
C ASP A 34 -14.94 22.12 42.54
N GLN A 35 -14.78 20.80 42.42
CA GLN A 35 -13.45 20.15 42.57
C GLN A 35 -13.10 19.09 41.52
N ILE A 36 -13.79 19.02 40.37
CA ILE A 36 -13.26 18.32 39.19
C ILE A 36 -12.79 19.39 38.21
N THR A 37 -11.56 19.80 38.48
CA THR A 37 -10.62 20.50 37.61
C THR A 37 -11.01 20.42 36.13
N ASN A 38 -11.31 21.59 35.56
CA ASN A 38 -10.69 22.20 34.37
C ASN A 38 -9.71 21.34 33.54
N ILE A 39 -10.05 20.10 33.20
CA ILE A 39 -9.35 19.33 32.18
C ILE A 39 -9.79 19.95 30.86
N LYS A 40 -8.92 20.79 30.27
CA LYS A 40 -8.99 21.08 28.84
C LYS A 40 -9.15 19.73 28.16
N LYS A 41 -10.34 19.48 27.63
CA LYS A 41 -10.64 18.32 26.78
C LYS A 41 -10.03 18.58 25.40
N GLY A 42 -8.72 18.90 25.38
CA GLY A 42 -7.92 18.81 24.18
C GLY A 42 -7.91 17.34 23.79
N ASN A 43 -8.11 17.06 22.51
CA ASN A 43 -7.98 15.70 22.01
C ASN A 43 -6.54 15.26 22.28
N ILE A 44 -6.32 14.46 23.32
CA ILE A 44 -5.01 13.89 23.68
C ILE A 44 -4.36 13.24 22.46
N TRP A 45 -5.18 12.63 21.59
CA TRP A 45 -4.73 12.10 20.31
C TRP A 45 -4.17 13.15 19.36
N GLN A 46 -4.75 14.34 19.32
CA GLN A 46 -4.23 15.45 18.53
C GLN A 46 -2.89 15.91 19.10
N GLU A 47 -2.77 16.02 20.42
CA GLU A 47 -1.51 16.39 21.07
C GLU A 47 -0.41 15.36 20.78
N ILE A 48 -0.72 14.06 20.84
CA ILE A 48 0.22 12.98 20.49
C ILE A 48 0.63 13.04 19.01
N VAL A 49 -0.33 13.28 18.11
CA VAL A 49 -0.05 13.41 16.67
C VAL A 49 0.79 14.65 16.38
N ASP A 50 0.49 15.77 17.04
CA ASP A 50 1.21 17.03 16.89
C ASP A 50 2.65 16.91 17.44
N GLU A 51 2.83 16.27 18.60
CA GLU A 51 4.14 15.95 19.18
C GLU A 51 4.94 15.03 18.26
N TYR A 52 4.34 13.94 17.77
CA TYR A 52 4.98 13.04 16.82
C TYR A 52 5.43 13.76 15.54
N ASN A 53 4.56 14.59 14.97
CA ASN A 53 4.87 15.34 13.75
C ASN A 53 6.01 16.34 13.99
N LYS A 54 6.00 17.01 15.14
CA LYS A 54 7.04 17.94 15.55
C LYS A 54 8.39 17.22 15.72
N ASP A 55 8.42 16.12 16.47
CA ASP A 55 9.64 15.32 16.67
C ASP A 55 10.19 14.80 15.35
N ARG A 56 9.29 14.34 14.46
CA ARG A 56 9.66 13.86 13.13
C ARG A 56 10.20 14.99 12.26
N GLN A 57 9.66 16.20 12.36
CA GLN A 57 10.15 17.38 11.66
C GLN A 57 11.53 17.79 12.19
N GLU A 58 11.72 17.84 13.51
CA GLU A 58 13.02 18.14 14.14
C GLU A 58 14.10 17.13 13.72
N LEU A 59 13.74 15.84 13.66
CA LEU A 59 14.63 14.80 13.16
C LEU A 59 14.99 15.02 11.68
N ASN A 60 14.01 15.32 10.83
CA ASN A 60 14.25 15.60 9.41
C ASN A 60 15.14 16.84 9.22
N ASP A 61 14.94 17.89 10.02
CA ASP A 61 15.75 19.11 9.97
C ASP A 61 17.18 18.84 10.44
N TYR A 62 17.36 18.02 11.49
CA TYR A 62 18.69 17.57 11.94
C TYR A 62 19.40 16.77 10.86
N LEU A 63 18.73 15.78 10.26
CA LEU A 63 19.29 14.96 9.18
C LEU A 63 19.65 15.82 7.98
N THR A 64 18.75 16.71 7.56
CA THR A 64 18.99 17.64 6.45
C THR A 64 20.18 18.56 6.72
N LYS A 65 20.28 19.11 7.94
CA LYS A 65 21.39 19.99 8.33
C LYS A 65 22.72 19.23 8.42
N ARG A 66 22.72 18.02 8.97
CA ARG A 66 23.89 17.13 9.02
C ARG A 66 24.37 16.78 7.61
N ASP A 67 23.44 16.38 6.74
CA ASP A 67 23.74 15.97 5.37
C ASP A 67 24.25 17.17 4.53
N SER A 68 23.69 18.37 4.76
CA SER A 68 24.15 19.63 4.15
C SER A 68 25.55 20.06 4.63
N LEU A 69 25.88 19.87 5.91
CA LEU A 69 27.17 20.25 6.50
C LEU A 69 28.29 19.28 6.12
N ASN A 70 27.97 18.00 5.97
CA ASN A 70 28.95 16.95 5.66
C ASN A 70 29.10 16.71 4.14
N GLY A 71 28.39 17.47 3.29
CA GLY A 71 28.33 17.21 1.85
C GLY A 71 27.80 15.81 1.52
N GLN A 72 27.04 15.22 2.45
CA GLN A 72 26.59 13.84 2.36
C GLN A 72 25.34 13.83 1.48
N VAL A 73 25.49 13.24 0.30
CA VAL A 73 24.40 13.02 -0.66
C VAL A 73 23.29 12.27 0.09
N THR A 74 22.11 12.88 0.20
CA THR A 74 20.95 12.19 0.79
C THR A 74 20.66 10.90 0.01
N ILE A 75 20.09 9.86 0.63
CA ILE A 75 19.82 8.57 -0.06
C ILE A 75 19.07 8.80 -1.39
N ALA A 76 18.14 9.76 -1.41
CA ALA A 76 17.38 10.15 -2.59
C ALA A 76 18.21 10.80 -3.71
N GLN A 77 19.34 11.43 -3.37
CA GLN A 77 20.26 12.08 -4.31
C GLN A 77 21.37 11.15 -4.79
N LEU A 78 21.46 9.91 -4.26
CA LEU A 78 22.39 8.94 -4.79
C LEU A 78 22.07 8.75 -6.28
N PRO A 79 23.06 8.86 -7.19
CA PRO A 79 22.81 8.80 -8.64
C PRO A 79 21.97 7.59 -9.02
N LEU A 80 22.23 6.44 -8.41
CA LEU A 80 21.45 5.22 -8.60
C LEU A 80 19.97 5.37 -8.21
N ILE A 81 19.67 5.96 -7.06
CA ILE A 81 18.29 6.12 -6.57
C ILE A 81 17.55 7.15 -7.42
N LYS A 82 18.24 8.24 -7.80
CA LYS A 82 17.72 9.22 -8.74
C LYS A 82 17.39 8.57 -10.08
N ASP A 83 18.30 7.78 -10.65
CA ASP A 83 18.10 7.09 -11.92
C ASP A 83 16.92 6.11 -11.82
N LEU A 84 16.76 5.37 -10.73
CA LEU A 84 15.62 4.48 -10.52
C LEU A 84 14.29 5.25 -10.46
N ASN A 85 14.26 6.37 -9.74
CA ASN A 85 13.09 7.26 -9.62
C ASN A 85 12.69 7.91 -10.95
N GLU A 86 13.66 8.29 -11.78
CA GLU A 86 13.39 8.95 -13.05
C GLU A 86 13.12 7.96 -14.19
N SER A 87 13.72 6.77 -14.16
CA SER A 87 13.69 5.84 -15.30
C SER A 87 12.91 4.55 -15.09
N LEU A 88 12.93 3.93 -13.91
CA LEU A 88 12.33 2.60 -13.70
C LEU A 88 10.96 2.69 -13.02
N PHE A 89 10.87 3.45 -11.94
CA PHE A 89 9.66 3.49 -11.12
C PHE A 89 8.42 4.01 -11.85
N PRO A 90 8.48 5.04 -12.72
CA PRO A 90 7.30 5.47 -13.46
C PRO A 90 6.67 4.34 -14.28
N PHE A 91 7.51 3.58 -15.01
CA PHE A 91 7.03 2.44 -15.81
C PHE A 91 6.56 1.27 -14.96
N LEU A 92 7.24 0.98 -13.85
CA LEU A 92 6.82 -0.07 -12.93
C LEU A 92 5.46 0.26 -12.29
N CYS A 93 5.24 1.51 -11.90
CA CYS A 93 3.97 1.96 -11.36
C CYS A 93 2.84 1.81 -12.39
N GLU A 94 3.05 2.20 -13.64
CA GLU A 94 2.08 1.98 -14.72
C GLU A 94 1.76 0.49 -14.91
N ALA A 95 2.79 -0.37 -14.92
CA ALA A 95 2.60 -1.83 -15.04
C ALA A 95 1.82 -2.41 -13.85
N LEU A 96 2.07 -1.95 -12.63
CA LEU A 96 1.35 -2.36 -11.42
C LEU A 96 -0.11 -1.93 -11.46
N ILE A 97 -0.40 -0.71 -11.92
CA ILE A 97 -1.78 -0.23 -12.09
C ILE A 97 -2.51 -1.10 -13.11
N ALA A 98 -1.92 -1.32 -14.29
CA ALA A 98 -2.51 -2.17 -15.32
C ALA A 98 -2.74 -3.62 -14.83
N MET A 99 -1.84 -4.15 -13.99
CA MET A 99 -2.00 -5.46 -13.38
C MET A 99 -3.21 -5.48 -12.44
N LEU A 100 -3.37 -4.47 -11.59
CA LEU A 100 -4.50 -4.37 -10.65
C LEU A 100 -5.84 -4.22 -11.38
N GLU A 101 -5.87 -3.46 -12.48
CA GLU A 101 -7.05 -3.37 -13.37
C GLU A 101 -7.40 -4.74 -13.95
N LYS A 102 -6.41 -5.48 -14.46
CA LYS A 102 -6.64 -6.84 -14.99
C LYS A 102 -7.11 -7.83 -13.91
N VAL A 103 -6.55 -7.76 -12.70
CA VAL A 103 -7.01 -8.56 -11.55
C VAL A 103 -8.44 -8.21 -11.16
N SER A 104 -8.83 -6.94 -11.32
CA SER A 104 -10.21 -6.47 -11.13
C SER A 104 -11.16 -7.17 -12.09
N ASP A 105 -10.86 -7.10 -13.38
CA ASP A 105 -11.67 -7.69 -14.45
C ASP A 105 -11.83 -9.20 -14.23
N GLU A 106 -10.75 -9.88 -13.82
CA GLU A 106 -10.75 -11.33 -13.56
C GLU A 106 -11.28 -11.73 -12.17
N HIS A 107 -11.70 -10.76 -11.33
CA HIS A 107 -12.22 -10.97 -9.98
C HIS A 107 -11.31 -11.88 -9.11
N SER A 108 -9.99 -11.75 -9.28
CA SER A 108 -8.95 -12.63 -8.70
C SER A 108 -8.18 -12.03 -7.52
N TYR A 109 -8.74 -11.01 -6.85
CA TYR A 109 -8.08 -10.30 -5.74
C TYR A 109 -7.62 -11.17 -4.57
N PHE A 110 -8.45 -12.12 -4.14
CA PHE A 110 -8.24 -12.88 -2.90
C PHE A 110 -8.06 -14.38 -3.13
N ARG A 111 -8.51 -14.86 -4.29
CA ARG A 111 -8.29 -16.24 -4.75
C ARG A 111 -7.91 -16.18 -6.20
N GLN A 112 -6.84 -16.88 -6.54
CA GLN A 112 -6.45 -17.10 -7.92
C GLN A 112 -7.54 -17.95 -8.59
N LYS A 113 -8.40 -17.31 -9.38
CA LYS A 113 -9.49 -17.97 -10.12
C LYS A 113 -9.10 -18.28 -11.57
N SER A 114 -8.02 -17.67 -12.05
CA SER A 114 -7.50 -17.82 -13.39
C SER A 114 -6.05 -18.28 -13.38
N THR A 115 -5.54 -18.68 -14.55
CA THR A 115 -4.12 -18.95 -14.77
C THR A 115 -3.27 -17.67 -14.81
N PHE A 116 -3.88 -16.51 -14.52
CA PHE A 116 -3.19 -15.23 -14.50
C PHE A 116 -2.14 -15.21 -13.39
N GLN A 117 -0.93 -14.81 -13.78
CA GLN A 117 0.18 -14.56 -12.88
C GLN A 117 0.58 -13.10 -13.01
N GLY A 118 0.46 -12.33 -11.92
CA GLY A 118 0.73 -10.90 -11.93
C GLY A 118 2.17 -10.55 -12.30
N LEU A 119 3.14 -11.38 -11.86
CA LEU A 119 4.56 -11.18 -12.19
C LEU A 119 4.85 -11.40 -13.68
N ASP A 120 4.24 -12.42 -14.29
CA ASP A 120 4.35 -12.67 -15.73
C ASP A 120 3.78 -11.48 -16.49
N PHE A 121 2.60 -11.02 -16.10
CA PHE A 121 1.96 -9.85 -16.70
C PHE A 121 2.78 -8.57 -16.58
N ILE A 122 3.35 -8.27 -15.41
CA ILE A 122 4.22 -7.09 -15.24
C ILE A 122 5.43 -7.18 -16.17
N SER A 123 6.04 -8.37 -16.26
CA SER A 123 7.21 -8.60 -17.12
C SER A 123 6.86 -8.41 -18.61
N GLU A 124 5.72 -8.95 -19.04
CA GLU A 124 5.16 -8.72 -20.38
C GLU A 124 4.89 -7.25 -20.63
N TYR A 125 4.24 -6.57 -19.70
CA TYR A 125 3.88 -5.17 -19.83
C TYR A 125 5.11 -4.30 -20.01
N MET A 126 6.13 -4.49 -19.16
CA MET A 126 7.38 -3.73 -19.22
C MET A 126 8.17 -4.04 -20.51
N TYR A 127 8.18 -5.30 -20.96
CA TYR A 127 8.87 -5.69 -22.19
C TYR A 127 8.21 -5.09 -23.45
N ASN A 128 6.89 -5.22 -23.55
CA ASN A 128 6.12 -4.78 -24.71
C ASN A 128 5.94 -3.25 -24.76
N SER A 129 5.96 -2.58 -23.60
CA SER A 129 5.83 -1.12 -23.50
C SER A 129 7.16 -0.38 -23.58
N ASN A 130 8.27 -1.07 -23.86
CA ASN A 130 9.59 -0.46 -23.94
C ASN A 130 9.67 0.58 -25.07
N PRO A 131 9.90 1.88 -24.77
CA PRO A 131 9.94 2.93 -25.79
C PRO A 131 11.03 2.77 -26.84
N LYS A 132 12.09 1.99 -26.55
CA LYS A 132 13.16 1.68 -27.52
C LYS A 132 12.71 0.66 -28.58
N HIS A 133 11.61 -0.04 -28.34
CA HIS A 133 11.07 -1.10 -29.16
C HIS A 133 9.56 -0.91 -29.37
N PRO A 134 9.13 0.21 -30.00
CA PRO A 134 7.71 0.55 -30.15
C PRO A 134 6.92 -0.51 -30.93
N GLU A 135 7.59 -1.28 -31.79
CA GLU A 135 7.01 -2.39 -32.54
C GLU A 135 6.38 -3.47 -31.63
N ARG A 136 6.93 -3.68 -30.42
CA ARG A 136 6.44 -4.70 -29.48
C ARG A 136 5.08 -4.36 -28.89
N LYS A 137 4.74 -3.07 -28.85
CA LYS A 137 3.41 -2.65 -28.40
C LYS A 137 2.32 -3.02 -29.40
N ALA A 138 2.65 -3.11 -30.69
CA ALA A 138 1.73 -3.53 -31.74
C ALA A 138 1.54 -5.06 -31.76
N GLN A 139 2.57 -5.81 -31.40
CA GLN A 139 2.54 -7.27 -31.33
C GLN A 139 2.91 -7.72 -29.92
N TRP A 140 1.89 -7.85 -29.06
CA TRP A 140 2.08 -8.27 -27.67
C TRP A 140 2.73 -9.65 -27.60
N THR A 141 3.93 -9.71 -27.04
CA THR A 141 4.70 -10.94 -26.87
C THR A 141 4.48 -11.48 -25.46
N TYR A 142 4.08 -12.75 -25.36
CA TYR A 142 3.92 -13.47 -24.10
C TYR A 142 5.29 -13.78 -23.48
N ILE A 143 5.39 -13.86 -22.14
CA ILE A 143 6.69 -13.96 -21.44
C ILE A 143 7.55 -15.14 -21.91
N PHE A 144 6.93 -16.30 -22.16
CA PHE A 144 7.65 -17.50 -22.57
C PHE A 144 8.05 -17.49 -24.05
N ASP A 145 7.49 -16.59 -24.86
CA ASP A 145 7.81 -16.41 -26.28
C ASP A 145 8.87 -15.30 -26.49
N MET A 146 9.34 -14.67 -25.41
CA MET A 146 10.43 -13.68 -25.50
C MET A 146 11.76 -14.39 -25.79
N GLU A 147 12.57 -13.83 -26.69
CA GLU A 147 13.83 -14.45 -27.15
C GLU A 147 14.74 -14.90 -25.99
N TRP A 148 14.87 -14.06 -24.96
CA TRP A 148 15.71 -14.36 -23.80
C TRP A 148 15.14 -15.49 -22.93
N ALA A 149 13.81 -15.59 -22.83
CA ALA A 149 13.13 -16.61 -22.06
C ALA A 149 13.21 -17.97 -22.77
N GLU A 150 12.96 -17.99 -24.07
CA GLU A 150 13.13 -19.19 -24.92
C GLU A 150 14.56 -19.72 -24.86
N GLU A 151 15.55 -18.84 -24.97
CA GLU A 151 16.96 -19.23 -24.90
C GLU A 151 17.31 -19.85 -23.54
N HIS A 152 16.82 -19.25 -22.46
CA HIS A 152 17.03 -19.75 -21.11
C HIS A 152 16.41 -21.13 -20.90
N LEU A 153 15.14 -21.31 -21.30
CA LEU A 153 14.44 -22.59 -21.20
C LEU A 153 15.12 -23.67 -22.04
N ARG A 154 15.60 -23.33 -23.24
CA ARG A 154 16.35 -24.26 -24.09
C ARG A 154 17.67 -24.71 -23.45
N LYS A 155 18.42 -23.79 -22.82
CA LYS A 155 19.65 -24.11 -22.09
C LYS A 155 19.36 -25.03 -20.90
N LEU A 156 18.32 -24.74 -20.14
CA LEU A 156 17.93 -25.52 -18.97
C LEU A 156 17.55 -26.97 -19.36
N ASN A 157 16.77 -27.13 -20.43
CA ASN A 157 16.41 -28.44 -20.97
C ASN A 157 17.60 -29.25 -21.48
N LYS A 158 18.60 -28.60 -22.11
CA LYS A 158 19.84 -29.28 -22.52
C LYS A 158 20.63 -29.81 -21.32
N ASN A 159 20.74 -29.02 -20.25
CA ASN A 159 21.48 -29.41 -19.06
C ASN A 159 20.81 -30.57 -18.32
N LEU A 160 19.48 -30.57 -18.22
CA LEU A 160 18.71 -31.67 -17.64
C LEU A 160 18.94 -32.99 -18.40
N ASN A 161 18.83 -32.94 -19.73
CA ASN A 161 19.04 -34.12 -20.58
C ASN A 161 20.50 -34.61 -20.58
N SER A 162 21.47 -33.72 -20.38
CA SER A 162 22.89 -34.10 -20.24
C SER A 162 23.24 -34.68 -18.87
N SER A 163 22.40 -34.48 -17.84
CA SER A 163 22.59 -35.00 -16.47
C SER A 163 21.94 -36.37 -16.22
N MET A 164 21.10 -36.82 -17.15
CA MET A 164 20.44 -38.14 -17.12
C MET A 164 21.15 -39.20 -17.99
N LEU A 165 22.31 -38.87 -18.55
CA LEU A 165 23.23 -39.78 -19.26
C LEU A 165 24.51 -39.94 -18.44
#